data_AF-A0A2G5INA1-F1
#
_entry.id   AF-A0A2G5INA1-F1
#
_cell.length_a   1.000
_cell.length_b   1.000
_cell.length_c   1.000
_cell.angle_alpha   90.00
_cell.angle_beta   90.00
_cell.angle_gamma   90.00
#
_symmetry.space_group_name_H-M   'P 1'
#
loop_
_entity.id
_entity.type
_entity.pdbx_description
1 polymer ?
#
loop_
_entity_poly.entity_id
_entity_poly.type
_entity_poly.pdbx_seq_one_letter_code
_entity_poly.pdbx_strand_id
1 'polypeptide(L)'
;MTPGLTPVEFLYGINSSVSDDSRFYEPPRVVQFRITKKTPKRIYYVRRERIPGDIEIGYVNRQQIEADGEIYNHGAGGWWAPDFHLYLTPPALTQAQKPSLAELKSAMAAAHPDRGGTDEAFIAARARYERARTQETTR
;
A
#
# COMPACT_ATOMS: atom_id res chain seq x y z
N MET A 1 -7.56 32.98 -23.30
CA MET A 1 -7.57 31.53 -23.60
C MET A 1 -6.96 30.80 -22.43
N THR A 2 -7.78 30.26 -21.53
CA THR A 2 -7.31 29.43 -20.42
C THR A 2 -6.89 28.08 -21.02
N PRO A 3 -5.64 27.61 -20.87
CA PRO A 3 -5.29 26.28 -21.33
C PRO A 3 -6.20 25.29 -20.59
N GLY A 4 -6.99 24.53 -21.34
CA GLY A 4 -7.84 23.49 -20.78
C GLY A 4 -6.95 22.50 -20.04
N LEU A 5 -7.03 22.51 -18.71
CA LEU A 5 -6.43 21.49 -17.87
C LEU A 5 -7.08 20.16 -18.29
N THR A 6 -6.37 19.37 -19.09
CA THR A 6 -6.80 18.00 -19.36
C THR A 6 -6.78 17.27 -18.02
N PRO A 7 -7.90 16.68 -17.58
CA PRO A 7 -7.91 15.93 -16.34
C PRO A 7 -6.92 14.78 -16.47
N VAL A 8 -5.92 14.75 -15.59
CA VAL A 8 -4.99 13.62 -15.52
C VAL A 8 -5.76 12.46 -14.91
N GLU A 9 -5.98 11.42 -15.70
CA GLU A 9 -6.68 10.22 -15.27
C GLU A 9 -5.69 9.18 -14.75
N PHE A 10 -6.13 8.37 -13.78
CA PHE A 10 -5.31 7.38 -13.11
C PHE A 10 -5.98 6.01 -13.10
N LEU A 11 -5.15 4.97 -13.12
CA LEU A 11 -5.50 3.66 -12.57
C LEU A 11 -4.93 3.57 -11.16
N TYR A 12 -5.58 2.79 -10.31
CA TYR A 12 -5.15 2.62 -8.93
C TYR A 12 -4.72 1.18 -8.73
N GLY A 13 -3.55 0.96 -8.14
CA GLY A 13 -3.10 -0.36 -7.71
C GLY A 13 -2.78 -0.36 -6.23
N ILE A 14 -2.48 -1.53 -5.68
CA ILE A 14 -2.14 -1.69 -4.27
C ILE A 14 -0.68 -2.11 -4.19
N ASN A 15 0.15 -1.27 -3.58
CA ASN A 15 1.47 -1.69 -3.19
C ASN A 15 1.38 -2.40 -1.85
N SER A 16 1.39 -3.73 -1.91
CA SER A 16 1.44 -4.64 -0.77
C SER A 16 2.82 -5.27 -0.63
N SER A 17 3.92 -4.61 -1.06
CA SER A 17 5.28 -5.13 -0.89
C SER A 17 5.62 -5.25 0.61
N VAL A 18 5.10 -6.30 1.23
CA VAL A 18 5.42 -6.73 2.57
C VAL A 18 6.78 -7.39 2.49
N SER A 19 7.77 -6.73 3.07
CA SER A 19 8.92 -7.46 3.57
C SER A 19 8.43 -8.20 4.81
N ASP A 20 8.60 -9.52 4.87
CA ASP A 20 8.26 -10.36 6.03
C ASP A 20 9.02 -9.95 7.32
N ASP A 21 10.00 -9.05 7.17
CA ASP A 21 10.69 -8.45 8.29
C ASP A 21 9.84 -7.35 8.95
N SER A 22 9.41 -7.62 10.18
CA SER A 22 8.71 -6.66 11.06
C SER A 22 9.41 -5.30 11.24
N ARG A 23 10.70 -5.18 10.87
CA ARG A 23 11.44 -3.91 10.83
C ARG A 23 11.06 -2.99 9.66
N PHE A 24 10.57 -3.56 8.55
CA PHE A 24 10.26 -2.84 7.31
C PHE A 24 8.78 -2.93 6.92
N TYR A 25 7.89 -3.19 7.89
CA TYR A 25 6.46 -3.21 7.61
C TYR A 25 5.98 -1.84 7.11
N GLU A 26 5.74 -1.76 5.81
CA GLU A 26 4.98 -0.68 5.19
C GLU A 26 3.52 -1.14 5.06
N PRO A 27 2.54 -0.39 5.60
CA PRO A 27 1.15 -0.72 5.39
C PRO A 27 0.82 -0.66 3.89
N PRO A 28 -0.10 -1.51 3.41
CA PRO A 28 -0.59 -1.42 2.04
C PRO A 28 -1.04 0.01 1.73
N ARG A 29 -0.63 0.50 0.57
CA ARG A 29 -1.00 1.83 0.08
C ARG A 29 -1.51 1.76 -1.34
N VAL A 30 -2.46 2.64 -1.64
CA VAL A 30 -2.93 2.85 -3.00
C VAL A 30 -1.84 3.61 -3.76
N VAL A 31 -1.44 3.08 -4.91
CA VAL A 31 -0.51 3.71 -5.84
C VAL A 31 -1.27 4.14 -7.08
N GLN A 32 -0.97 5.35 -7.56
CA GLN A 32 -1.60 5.92 -8.75
C GLN A 32 -0.71 5.68 -9.97
N PHE A 33 -1.31 5.17 -11.04
CA PHE A 33 -0.69 4.95 -12.33
C PHE A 33 -1.29 5.92 -13.34
N ARG A 34 -0.47 6.86 -13.82
CA ARG A 34 -0.93 7.89 -14.76
C ARG A 34 -1.32 7.25 -16.09
N ILE A 35 -2.55 7.47 -16.52
CA ILE A 35 -3.03 7.05 -17.85
C ILE A 35 -2.40 7.95 -18.90
N THR A 36 -1.76 7.35 -19.90
CA THR A 36 -1.12 8.05 -21.01
C THR A 36 -2.00 8.06 -22.25
N LYS A 37 -2.78 7.01 -22.46
CA LYS A 37 -3.64 6.86 -23.64
C LYS A 37 -4.81 5.92 -23.37
N LYS A 38 -6.02 6.30 -23.78
CA LYS A 38 -7.19 5.41 -23.84
C LYS A 38 -7.56 5.14 -25.29
N THR A 39 -7.75 3.88 -25.61
CA THR A 39 -8.27 3.41 -26.90
C THR A 39 -9.54 2.60 -26.64
N PRO A 40 -10.36 2.25 -27.64
CA PRO A 40 -11.55 1.43 -27.43
C PRO A 40 -11.28 0.08 -26.76
N LYS A 41 -10.08 -0.50 -26.96
CA LYS A 41 -9.72 -1.82 -26.41
C LYS A 41 -8.77 -1.77 -25.22
N ARG A 42 -7.96 -0.72 -25.10
CA ARG A 42 -6.85 -0.66 -24.13
C ARG A 42 -6.74 0.67 -23.43
N ILE A 43 -6.41 0.63 -22.15
CA ILE A 43 -5.90 1.77 -21.37
C ILE A 43 -4.40 1.57 -21.20
N TYR A 44 -3.61 2.53 -21.64
CA TYR A 44 -2.16 2.57 -21.46
C TYR A 44 -1.82 3.50 -20.30
N TYR A 45 -0.84 3.11 -19.49
CA TYR A 45 -0.44 3.85 -18.31
C TYR A 45 1.07 3.77 -18.08
N VAL A 46 1.62 4.73 -17.35
CA VAL A 46 3.02 4.68 -16.89
C VAL A 46 3.09 3.66 -15.77
N ARG A 47 3.74 2.53 -16.02
CA ARG A 47 3.93 1.44 -15.06
C ARG A 47 5.09 1.74 -14.10
N ARG A 48 6.21 2.20 -14.63
CA ARG A 48 7.39 2.54 -13.86
C ARG A 48 8.17 3.65 -14.54
N GLU A 49 8.74 4.52 -13.72
CA GLU A 49 9.72 5.52 -14.15
C GLU A 49 10.91 5.38 -13.19
N ARG A 50 11.95 4.64 -13.60
CA ARG A 50 13.12 4.39 -12.74
C ARG A 50 14.08 5.58 -12.74
N ILE A 51 14.26 6.19 -13.90
CA ILE A 51 15.15 7.31 -14.18
C ILE A 51 14.35 8.26 -15.08
N PRO A 52 14.50 9.59 -14.97
CA PRO A 52 13.88 10.52 -15.91
C PRO A 52 14.16 10.12 -17.36
N GLY A 53 13.12 9.78 -18.12
CA GLY A 53 13.23 9.33 -19.52
C GLY A 53 13.18 7.81 -19.73
N ASP A 54 13.32 6.98 -18.69
CA ASP A 54 13.12 5.53 -18.75
C ASP A 54 11.71 5.17 -18.26
N ILE A 55 10.73 5.42 -19.12
CA ILE A 55 9.31 5.22 -18.84
C ILE A 55 8.88 3.86 -19.39
N GLU A 56 8.53 2.95 -18.49
CA GLU A 56 7.90 1.69 -18.83
C GLU A 56 6.39 1.88 -18.95
N ILE A 57 5.81 1.54 -20.11
CA ILE A 57 4.37 1.65 -20.37
C ILE A 57 3.70 0.28 -20.21
N GLY A 58 2.72 0.21 -19.32
CA GLY A 58 1.80 -0.91 -19.19
C GLY A 58 0.51 -0.69 -19.99
N TYR A 59 -0.28 -1.75 -20.17
CA TYR A 59 -1.63 -1.63 -20.68
C TYR A 59 -2.58 -2.66 -20.05
N VAL A 60 -3.85 -2.31 -19.96
CA VAL A 60 -4.95 -3.19 -19.54
C VAL A 60 -6.08 -3.18 -20.57
N ASN A 61 -6.93 -4.20 -20.54
CA ASN A 61 -8.14 -4.24 -21.35
C ASN A 61 -9.15 -3.20 -20.80
N ARG A 62 -9.51 -2.24 -21.65
CA ARG A 62 -10.43 -1.16 -21.30
C ARG A 62 -11.83 -1.66 -21.00
N GLN A 63 -12.35 -2.53 -21.87
CA GLN A 63 -13.74 -2.98 -21.79
C GLN A 63 -13.97 -3.81 -20.53
N GLN A 64 -12.97 -4.62 -20.16
CA GLN A 64 -13.02 -5.43 -18.95
C GLN A 64 -13.00 -4.55 -17.69
N ILE A 65 -12.01 -3.66 -17.56
CA ILE A 65 -11.91 -2.83 -16.35
C ILE A 65 -13.06 -1.83 -16.22
N GLU A 66 -13.63 -1.34 -17.33
CA GLU A 66 -14.82 -0.48 -17.31
C GLU A 66 -16.11 -1.23 -16.97
N ALA A 67 -16.19 -2.53 -17.28
CA ALA A 67 -17.33 -3.37 -16.91
C ALA A 67 -17.25 -3.83 -15.44
N ASP A 68 -16.07 -4.26 -15.00
CA ASP A 68 -15.87 -4.93 -13.71
C ASP A 68 -15.41 -3.96 -12.61
N GLY A 69 -14.90 -2.77 -12.99
CA GLY A 69 -14.28 -1.78 -12.09
C GLY A 69 -12.83 -2.10 -11.72
N GLU A 70 -12.38 -3.33 -11.96
CA GLU A 70 -11.05 -3.85 -11.63
C GLU A 70 -10.52 -4.83 -12.67
N ILE A 71 -9.22 -5.10 -12.66
CA ILE A 71 -8.58 -6.07 -13.54
C ILE A 71 -7.27 -6.61 -12.96
N TYR A 72 -7.02 -7.91 -13.17
CA TYR A 72 -5.72 -8.53 -12.90
C TYR A 72 -4.83 -8.48 -14.14
N ASN A 73 -3.69 -7.80 -14.03
CA ASN A 73 -2.67 -7.72 -15.07
C ASN A 73 -1.54 -8.74 -14.81
N HIS A 74 -1.69 -9.93 -15.38
CA HIS A 74 -0.67 -10.98 -15.29
C HIS A 74 0.63 -10.64 -16.06
N GLY A 75 0.63 -9.61 -16.93
CA GLY A 75 1.82 -9.10 -17.61
C GLY A 75 2.70 -8.19 -16.73
N ALA A 76 2.23 -7.82 -15.54
CA ALA A 76 2.86 -6.89 -14.61
C ALA A 76 4.05 -7.47 -13.83
N GLY A 77 4.75 -8.50 -14.32
CA GLY A 77 6.00 -8.98 -13.72
C GLY A 77 5.87 -9.69 -12.36
N GLY A 78 4.65 -10.10 -11.96
CA GLY A 78 4.38 -10.97 -10.82
C GLY A 78 3.18 -10.54 -9.97
N TRP A 79 2.68 -11.44 -9.12
CA TRP A 79 1.55 -11.15 -8.21
C TRP A 79 1.89 -10.10 -7.13
N TRP A 80 3.18 -9.89 -6.86
CA TRP A 80 3.71 -8.89 -5.93
C TRP A 80 3.80 -7.48 -6.54
N ALA A 81 3.56 -7.33 -7.84
CA ALA A 81 3.69 -6.05 -8.50
C ALA A 81 2.52 -5.12 -8.13
N PRO A 82 2.76 -3.82 -7.86
CA PRO A 82 1.67 -2.90 -7.53
C PRO A 82 0.66 -2.71 -8.66
N ASP A 83 1.03 -3.02 -9.91
CA ASP A 83 0.13 -3.01 -11.08
C ASP A 83 -0.42 -4.40 -11.45
N PHE A 84 -0.26 -5.41 -10.58
CA PHE A 84 -0.88 -6.73 -10.76
C PHE A 84 -2.40 -6.69 -10.65
N HIS A 85 -2.95 -5.88 -9.76
CA HIS A 85 -4.39 -5.69 -9.58
C HIS A 85 -4.70 -4.20 -9.63
N LEU A 86 -5.44 -3.80 -10.66
CA LEU A 86 -5.73 -2.41 -10.97
C LEU A 86 -7.22 -2.11 -10.88
N TYR A 87 -7.56 -0.90 -10.46
CA TYR A 87 -8.90 -0.40 -10.23
C TYR A 87 -9.11 0.93 -10.98
N LEU A 88 -10.34 1.19 -11.44
CA LEU A 88 -10.73 2.48 -12.00
C LEU A 88 -10.92 3.56 -10.94
N THR A 89 -11.36 3.18 -9.75
CA THR A 89 -11.52 4.05 -8.60
C THR A 89 -10.57 3.65 -7.49
N PRO A 90 -10.11 4.57 -6.63
CA PRO A 90 -9.24 4.21 -5.52
C PRO A 90 -9.92 3.17 -4.63
N PRO A 91 -9.33 1.97 -4.42
CA PRO A 91 -9.90 1.00 -3.51
C PRO A 91 -9.77 1.49 -2.07
N ALA A 92 -10.78 1.23 -1.25
CA ALA A 92 -10.69 1.47 0.19
C ALA A 92 -9.79 0.40 0.82
N LEU A 93 -8.65 0.82 1.35
CA LEU A 93 -7.76 -0.09 2.08
C LEU A 93 -8.20 -0.15 3.53
N THR A 94 -8.60 -1.34 3.98
CA THR A 94 -8.72 -1.63 5.41
C THR A 94 -7.32 -1.75 5.99
N GLN A 95 -6.74 -0.63 6.42
CA GLN A 95 -5.47 -0.66 7.13
C GLN A 95 -5.71 -1.19 8.54
N ALA A 96 -5.01 -2.26 8.92
CA ALA A 96 -4.91 -2.64 10.32
C ALA A 96 -4.32 -1.45 11.08
N GLN A 97 -5.12 -0.85 11.94
CA GLN A 97 -4.69 0.31 12.71
C GLN A 97 -3.54 -0.12 13.62
N LYS A 98 -2.39 0.56 13.50
CA LYS A 98 -1.29 0.33 14.43
C LYS A 98 -1.78 0.69 15.83
N PRO A 99 -1.58 -0.18 16.83
CA PRO A 99 -1.96 0.13 18.20
C PRO A 99 -1.19 1.37 18.66
N SER A 100 -1.91 2.29 19.32
CA SER A 100 -1.35 3.49 19.93
C SER A 100 -0.37 3.14 21.05
N LEU A 101 0.48 4.11 21.45
CA LEU A 101 1.34 3.91 22.62
C LEU A 101 0.56 3.61 23.89
N ALA A 102 -0.64 4.18 24.04
CA ALA A 102 -1.51 3.91 25.19
C ALA A 102 -1.96 2.45 25.21
N GLU A 103 -2.38 1.91 24.06
CA GLU A 103 -2.76 0.50 23.92
C GLU A 103 -1.58 -0.44 24.15
N LEU A 104 -0.41 -0.12 23.60
CA LEU A 104 0.82 -0.89 23.81
C LEU A 104 1.28 -0.86 25.28
N LYS A 105 1.16 0.28 25.95
CA LYS A 105 1.46 0.42 27.38
C LYS A 105 0.49 -0.40 28.23
N SER A 106 -0.79 -0.39 27.89
CA SER A 106 -1.81 -1.21 28.54
C SER A 106 -1.54 -2.71 28.37
N ALA A 107 -1.23 -3.15 27.14
CA ALA A 107 -0.87 -4.53 26.83
C ALA A 107 0.39 -4.98 27.58
N MET A 108 1.41 -4.12 27.68
CA MET A 108 2.60 -4.38 28.49
C MET A 108 2.26 -4.53 29.97
N ALA A 109 1.42 -3.65 30.53
CA ALA A 109 1.00 -3.75 31.92
C ALA A 109 0.18 -5.02 32.19
N ALA A 110 -0.69 -5.43 31.26
CA ALA A 110 -1.46 -6.66 31.36
C ALA A 110 -0.60 -7.92 31.28
N ALA A 111 0.48 -7.90 30.48
CA ALA A 111 1.41 -9.01 30.34
C ALA A 111 2.39 -9.18 31.51
N HIS A 112 2.37 -8.28 32.51
CA HIS A 112 3.29 -8.31 33.64
C HIS A 112 3.06 -9.56 34.52
N PRO A 113 4.11 -10.27 34.97
CA PRO A 113 4.00 -11.42 35.86
C PRO A 113 3.14 -11.17 37.11
N ASP A 114 3.33 -10.03 37.77
CA ASP A 114 2.51 -9.59 38.93
C ASP A 114 1.00 -9.48 38.65
N ARG A 115 0.58 -9.49 37.37
CA ARG A 115 -0.83 -9.47 36.95
C ARG A 115 -1.29 -10.78 36.33
N GLY A 116 -0.53 -11.86 36.52
CA GLY A 116 -0.84 -13.18 35.96
C GLY A 116 -0.33 -13.41 34.54
N GLY A 117 0.53 -12.51 34.03
CA GLY A 117 1.25 -12.71 32.78
C GLY A 117 2.51 -13.57 32.93
N THR A 118 3.32 -13.63 31.87
CA THR A 118 4.62 -14.31 31.87
C THR A 118 5.73 -13.31 31.54
N ASP A 119 6.95 -13.57 32.02
CA ASP A 119 8.11 -12.75 31.68
C ASP A 119 8.32 -12.63 30.17
N GLU A 120 8.12 -13.73 29.43
CA GLU A 120 8.21 -13.76 27.97
C GLU A 120 7.19 -12.84 27.30
N ALA A 121 5.93 -12.87 27.76
CA ALA A 121 4.88 -12.00 27.25
C ALA A 121 5.15 -10.53 27.57
N PHE A 122 5.66 -10.26 28.78
CA PHE A 122 6.05 -8.91 29.21
C PHE A 122 7.21 -8.36 28.37
N ILE A 123 8.26 -9.14 28.16
CA ILE A 123 9.43 -8.77 27.35
C ILE A 123 8.98 -8.47 25.90
N ALA A 124 8.14 -9.32 25.32
CA ALA A 124 7.62 -9.12 23.96
C ALA A 124 6.76 -7.85 23.85
N ALA A 125 5.88 -7.59 24.83
CA ALA A 125 5.03 -6.40 24.86
C ALA A 125 5.86 -5.12 25.07
N ARG A 126 6.83 -5.14 25.98
CA ARG A 126 7.78 -4.04 26.21
C ARG A 126 8.59 -3.71 24.96
N ALA A 127 9.09 -4.73 24.26
CA ALA A 127 9.81 -4.55 23.01
C ALA A 127 8.95 -3.90 21.91
N ARG A 128 7.63 -4.13 21.88
CA ARG A 128 6.71 -3.46 20.94
C ARG A 128 6.49 -1.99 21.33
N TYR A 129 6.28 -1.72 22.62
CA TYR A 129 6.10 -0.37 23.16
C TYR A 129 7.32 0.54 22.90
N GLU A 130 8.53 0.08 23.24
CA GLU A 130 9.76 0.88 23.07
C GLU A 130 10.07 1.17 21.59
N ARG A 131 9.77 0.22 20.69
CA ARG A 131 9.89 0.43 19.24
C ARG A 131 8.95 1.51 18.74
N ALA A 132 7.68 1.44 19.12
CA ALA A 132 6.69 2.45 18.73
C ALA A 132 7.05 3.84 19.27
N ARG A 133 7.55 3.91 20.52
CA ARG A 133 7.94 5.17 21.17
C ARG A 133 9.10 5.87 20.46
N THR A 134 10.11 5.11 20.05
CA THR A 134 11.26 5.62 19.30
C THR A 134 10.85 6.17 17.92
N GLN A 135 9.89 5.51 17.25
CA GLN A 135 9.38 5.96 15.95
C GLN A 135 8.56 7.24 16.01
N GLU A 136 7.79 7.48 17.08
CA GLU A 136 7.07 8.75 17.27
C GLU A 136 8.00 9.92 17.63
N THR A 137 9.09 9.67 18.36
CA THR A 137 10.01 10.74 18.78
C THR A 137 10.91 11.23 17.64
N THR A 138 11.06 10.43 16.59
CA THR A 138 11.93 10.74 15.43
C THR A 138 11.16 11.44 14.29
N ARG A 139 9.86 11.70 14.48
CA ARG A 139 8.96 12.35 13.51
C ARG A 139 8.78 13.83 13.82
#